data_AF-K7FGV5-F1
#
_entry.id   AF-K7FGV5-F1
#
_cell.length_a   1.000
_cell.length_b   1.000
_cell.length_c   1.000
_cell.angle_alpha   90.00
_cell.angle_beta   90.00
_cell.angle_gamma   90.00
#
_symmetry.space_group_name_H-M   'P 1'
#
loop_
_entity.id
_entity.type
_entity.pdbx_description
1 polymer ?
#
loop_
_entity_poly.entity_id
_entity_poly.type
_entity_poly.pdbx_seq_one_letter_code
_entity_poly.pdbx_strand_id
1 'polypeptide(L)'
;IAELSQVPLPVMLLPDDFKANSKIKVNNHLFSRPPPPSHFKFKEYCPQVFRNLRERFGIDDQDYQVSLTRSPPHYEGEGSDRRFLTSYDRTLVIKEISSEDVADVHSLLSHYHQYVVKCHGNTLLPQFLGMYRLSVDSEETYMLVMRNVFSHRLAVHRKYDLKATASS
;
A
#
# COMPACT_ATOMS: atom_id res chain seq x y z
N ILE A 1 -9.76 6.14 0.75
CA ILE A 1 -9.43 7.18 -0.27
C ILE A 1 -10.61 8.13 -0.53
N ALA A 2 -11.74 7.69 -1.09
CA ALA A 2 -12.89 8.57 -1.33
C ALA A 2 -13.38 9.32 -0.07
N GLU A 3 -13.47 8.65 1.09
CA GLU A 3 -13.81 9.31 2.36
C GLU A 3 -12.75 10.33 2.81
N LEU A 4 -11.47 10.05 2.55
CA LEU A 4 -10.36 10.96 2.91
C LEU A 4 -10.33 12.20 2.02
N SER A 5 -10.84 12.12 0.79
CA SER A 5 -10.90 13.28 -0.13
C SER A 5 -11.77 14.41 0.42
N GLN A 6 -12.73 14.10 1.30
CA GLN A 6 -13.60 15.07 1.95
C GLN A 6 -12.98 15.70 3.21
N VAL A 7 -11.90 15.10 3.73
CA VAL A 7 -11.15 15.62 4.88
C VAL A 7 -10.04 16.54 4.36
N PRO A 8 -9.90 17.77 4.87
CA PRO A 8 -8.79 18.64 4.48
C PRO A 8 -7.44 17.99 4.85
N LEU A 9 -6.41 18.21 4.03
CA LEU A 9 -5.06 17.79 4.38
C LEU A 9 -4.60 18.53 5.65
N PRO A 10 -4.20 17.82 6.71
CA PRO A 10 -3.73 18.47 7.91
C PRO A 10 -2.40 19.20 7.64
N VAL A 11 -2.25 20.41 8.19
CA VAL A 11 -1.01 21.19 8.09
C VAL A 11 0.18 20.44 8.73
N MET A 12 -0.10 19.64 9.77
CA MET A 12 0.87 18.84 10.49
C MET A 12 0.21 17.53 10.94
N LEU A 13 0.94 16.42 10.84
CA LEU A 13 0.52 15.13 11.40
C LEU A 13 0.80 15.09 12.90
N LEU A 14 -0.18 14.60 13.66
CA LEU A 14 -0.10 14.41 15.10
C LEU A 14 0.32 12.97 15.44
N PRO A 15 0.85 12.71 16.65
CA PRO A 15 1.20 11.35 17.08
C PRO A 15 0.06 10.33 16.95
N ASP A 16 -1.18 10.76 17.12
CA ASP A 16 -2.36 9.90 17.00
C ASP A 16 -2.65 9.48 15.56
N ASP A 17 -2.23 10.27 14.55
CA ASP A 17 -2.38 9.89 13.13
C ASP A 17 -1.57 8.64 12.80
N PHE A 18 -0.46 8.41 13.51
CA PHE A 18 0.38 7.22 13.38
C PHE A 18 -0.17 5.99 14.11
N LYS A 19 -1.28 6.12 14.85
CA LYS A 19 -2.01 5.02 15.49
C LYS A 19 -3.44 4.88 14.94
N ALA A 20 -3.89 5.87 14.18
CA ALA A 20 -5.22 5.93 13.61
C ALA A 20 -5.47 4.77 12.65
N ASN A 21 -6.73 4.38 12.52
CA ASN A 21 -7.17 3.41 11.52
C ASN A 21 -8.61 3.71 11.11
N SER A 22 -8.92 3.45 9.83
CA SER A 22 -10.29 3.41 9.34
C SER A 22 -10.70 1.95 9.15
N LYS A 23 -11.94 1.61 9.48
CA LYS A 23 -12.51 0.26 9.35
C LYS A 23 -13.84 0.32 8.64
N ILE A 24 -13.94 -0.41 7.54
CA ILE A 24 -15.19 -0.62 6.81
C ILE A 24 -15.57 -2.08 7.03
N LYS A 25 -16.79 -2.32 7.53
CA LYS A 25 -17.38 -3.66 7.63
C LYS A 25 -18.55 -3.71 6.65
N VAL A 26 -18.46 -4.58 5.65
CA VAL A 26 -19.54 -4.79 4.69
C VAL A 26 -20.22 -6.12 5.01
N ASN A 27 -21.51 -6.05 5.31
CA ASN A 27 -22.39 -7.21 5.40
C ASN A 27 -23.33 -7.13 4.21
N ASN A 28 -23.04 -7.89 3.15
CA ASN A 28 -23.79 -7.79 1.91
C ASN A 28 -24.93 -8.81 1.90
N HIS A 29 -26.17 -8.32 2.03
CA HIS A 29 -27.36 -9.11 1.72
C HIS A 29 -27.77 -8.85 0.25
N LEU A 30 -27.09 -9.48 -0.71
CA LEU A 30 -27.52 -9.64 -2.12
C LEU A 30 -27.64 -8.39 -3.03
N PHE A 31 -26.91 -7.29 -2.83
CA PHE A 31 -27.10 -6.04 -3.62
C PHE A 31 -26.07 -5.69 -4.72
N SER A 32 -25.15 -6.56 -5.12
CA SER A 32 -24.23 -6.27 -6.25
C SER A 32 -23.89 -7.48 -7.12
N ARG A 33 -23.57 -7.24 -8.41
CA ARG A 33 -23.15 -8.26 -9.40
C ARG A 33 -21.77 -7.92 -10.00
N PRO A 34 -20.77 -8.83 -9.90
CA PRO A 34 -20.75 -10.00 -9.03
C PRO A 34 -20.77 -9.58 -7.55
N PRO A 35 -21.39 -10.36 -6.66
CA PRO A 35 -21.41 -10.00 -5.25
C PRO A 35 -20.00 -10.13 -4.67
N PRO A 36 -19.49 -9.14 -3.93
CA PRO A 36 -18.36 -9.36 -3.05
C PRO A 36 -18.73 -10.43 -2.01
N PRO A 37 -17.74 -11.02 -1.31
CA PRO A 37 -18.00 -11.93 -0.21
C PRO A 37 -19.07 -11.37 0.73
N SER A 38 -20.01 -12.21 1.16
CA SER A 38 -21.16 -11.81 1.99
C SER A 38 -20.74 -11.08 3.27
N HIS A 39 -19.55 -11.38 3.78
CA HIS A 39 -18.94 -10.71 4.92
C HIS A 39 -17.47 -10.44 4.67
N PHE A 40 -17.09 -9.17 4.56
CA PHE A 40 -15.69 -8.78 4.61
C PHE A 40 -15.48 -7.55 5.48
N LYS A 41 -14.28 -7.46 6.08
CA LYS A 41 -13.81 -6.27 6.79
C LYS A 41 -12.59 -5.75 6.06
N PHE A 42 -12.54 -4.44 5.88
CA PHE A 42 -11.38 -3.76 5.34
C PHE A 42 -10.90 -2.74 6.37
N LYS A 43 -9.61 -2.76 6.67
CA LYS A 43 -8.97 -1.81 7.59
C LYS A 43 -7.85 -1.10 6.86
N GLU A 44 -7.84 0.21 6.92
CA GLU A 44 -6.73 1.07 6.49
C GLU A 44 -5.98 1.57 7.73
N TYR A 45 -4.66 1.38 7.76
CA TYR A 45 -3.80 1.85 8.84
C TYR A 45 -3.28 3.27 8.52
N CYS A 46 -3.20 4.13 9.54
CA CYS A 46 -2.58 5.45 9.48
C CYS A 46 -2.98 6.29 8.23
N PRO A 47 -4.28 6.44 7.93
CA PRO A 47 -4.75 6.93 6.64
C PRO A 47 -4.20 8.32 6.27
N GLN A 48 -4.14 9.27 7.21
CA GLN A 48 -3.59 10.60 6.96
C GLN A 48 -2.08 10.58 6.73
N VAL A 49 -1.36 9.68 7.40
CA VAL A 49 0.10 9.52 7.20
C VAL A 49 0.38 9.04 5.79
N PHE A 50 -0.31 7.98 5.32
CA PHE A 50 -0.13 7.46 3.96
C PHE A 50 -0.65 8.41 2.88
N ARG A 51 -1.70 9.20 3.15
CA ARG A 51 -2.12 10.29 2.27
C ARG A 51 -1.02 11.34 2.11
N ASN A 52 -0.40 11.79 3.20
CA ASN A 52 0.71 12.75 3.12
C ASN A 52 1.96 12.14 2.45
N LEU A 53 2.24 10.86 2.64
CA LEU A 53 3.30 10.17 1.92
C LEU A 53 3.04 10.15 0.40
N ARG A 54 1.81 9.83 -0.03
CA ARG A 54 1.42 9.89 -1.45
C ARG A 54 1.66 11.28 -2.05
N GLU A 55 1.24 12.34 -1.36
CA GLU A 55 1.50 13.72 -1.76
C GLU A 55 3.01 14.01 -1.90
N ARG A 56 3.82 13.62 -0.92
CA ARG A 56 5.28 13.82 -0.94
C ARG A 56 6.00 13.06 -2.04
N PHE A 57 5.44 11.94 -2.49
CA PHE A 57 5.95 11.20 -3.65
C PHE A 57 5.36 11.69 -4.98
N GLY A 58 4.50 12.71 -4.97
CA GLY A 58 3.85 13.24 -6.17
C GLY A 58 2.84 12.24 -6.76
N ILE A 59 2.13 11.52 -5.90
CA ILE A 59 1.05 10.61 -6.28
C ILE A 59 -0.26 11.25 -5.90
N ASP A 60 -1.10 11.50 -6.91
CA ASP A 60 -2.46 11.95 -6.70
C ASP A 60 -3.34 10.81 -6.14
N ASP A 61 -4.24 11.16 -5.22
CA ASP A 61 -5.10 10.19 -4.54
C ASP A 61 -6.09 9.52 -5.50
N GLN A 62 -6.58 10.25 -6.50
CA GLN A 62 -7.49 9.72 -7.51
C GLN A 62 -6.75 8.78 -8.46
N ASP A 63 -5.55 9.15 -8.91
CA ASP A 63 -4.70 8.29 -9.74
C ASP A 63 -4.36 6.99 -8.99
N TYR A 64 -3.93 7.09 -7.73
CA TYR A 64 -3.66 5.93 -6.87
C TYR A 64 -4.88 5.00 -6.74
N GLN A 65 -6.08 5.57 -6.54
CA GLN A 65 -7.31 4.79 -6.48
C GLN A 65 -7.60 4.09 -7.80
N VAL A 66 -7.45 4.79 -8.93
CA VAL A 66 -7.67 4.23 -10.27
C VAL A 66 -6.69 3.09 -10.53
N SER A 67 -5.39 3.28 -10.26
CA SER A 67 -4.33 2.26 -10.39
C SER A 67 -4.65 0.98 -9.64
N LEU A 68 -5.25 1.06 -8.45
CA LEU A 68 -5.60 -0.11 -7.64
C LEU A 68 -6.94 -0.77 -7.98
N THR A 69 -7.90 -0.03 -8.53
CA THR A 69 -9.31 -0.49 -8.58
C THR A 69 -9.90 -0.62 -9.97
N ARG A 70 -9.30 0.01 -11.00
CA ARG A 70 -9.84 -0.04 -12.37
C ARG A 70 -9.82 -1.45 -12.97
N SER A 71 -8.80 -2.23 -12.64
CA SER A 71 -8.65 -3.62 -13.07
C SER A 71 -7.92 -4.42 -11.98
N PRO A 72 -8.23 -5.72 -11.79
CA PRO A 72 -7.55 -6.55 -10.81
C PRO A 72 -6.02 -6.51 -10.98
N PRO A 73 -5.26 -6.35 -9.88
CA PRO A 73 -3.82 -6.55 -9.89
C PRO A 73 -3.45 -7.98 -10.32
N HIS A 74 -2.27 -8.14 -10.90
CA HIS A 74 -1.79 -9.44 -11.39
C HIS A 74 -0.42 -9.78 -10.81
N TYR A 75 -0.13 -11.06 -10.66
CA TYR A 75 1.20 -11.53 -10.27
C TYR A 75 2.21 -11.21 -11.37
N GLU A 76 3.41 -10.73 -11.01
CA GLU A 76 4.53 -10.62 -11.96
C GLU A 76 5.48 -11.82 -11.79
N GLY A 77 5.68 -12.59 -12.88
CA GLY A 77 6.69 -13.65 -12.98
C GLY A 77 6.11 -15.06 -13.16
N GLU A 78 6.83 -15.91 -13.89
CA GLU A 78 6.63 -17.37 -13.90
C GLU A 78 7.39 -17.95 -12.69
N GLY A 79 6.74 -18.04 -11.53
CA GLY A 79 7.41 -18.55 -10.33
C GLY A 79 6.59 -18.48 -9.04
N SER A 80 7.02 -19.26 -8.04
CA SER A 80 6.35 -19.53 -6.77
C SER A 80 6.23 -18.31 -5.82
N ASP A 81 6.85 -17.17 -6.11
CA ASP A 81 6.82 -16.01 -5.20
C ASP A 81 5.53 -15.20 -5.35
N ARG A 82 4.41 -15.81 -4.96
CA ARG A 82 3.03 -15.29 -5.00
C ARG A 82 2.78 -14.17 -3.97
N ARG A 83 3.82 -13.47 -3.52
CA ARG A 83 3.72 -12.40 -2.51
C ARG A 83 3.63 -11.00 -3.10
N PHE A 84 3.84 -10.85 -4.41
CA PHE A 84 3.80 -9.57 -5.10
C PHE A 84 2.75 -9.55 -6.21
N LEU A 85 1.83 -8.60 -6.10
CA LEU A 85 0.91 -8.21 -7.15
C LEU A 85 1.35 -6.87 -7.72
N THR A 86 1.07 -6.65 -8.99
CA THR A 86 1.36 -5.39 -9.70
C THR A 86 0.04 -4.80 -10.17
N SER A 87 -0.12 -3.48 -10.04
CA SER A 87 -1.30 -2.77 -10.56
C SER A 87 -1.41 -2.95 -12.08
N TYR A 88 -2.61 -2.78 -12.62
CA TYR A 88 -2.85 -3.00 -14.06
C TYR A 88 -2.02 -2.08 -14.97
N ASP A 89 -1.67 -0.88 -14.48
CA ASP A 89 -0.83 0.11 -15.15
C ASP A 89 0.65 0.00 -14.78
N ARG A 90 1.01 -1.01 -13.97
CA ARG A 90 2.37 -1.31 -13.50
C ARG A 90 3.05 -0.22 -12.70
N THR A 91 2.30 0.76 -12.20
CA THR A 91 2.84 1.88 -11.41
C THR A 91 3.02 1.52 -9.93
N LEU A 92 2.27 0.54 -9.42
CA LEU A 92 2.26 0.13 -8.02
C LEU A 92 2.58 -1.36 -7.87
N VAL A 93 3.20 -1.70 -6.76
CA VAL A 93 3.40 -3.07 -6.27
C VAL A 93 2.63 -3.21 -4.96
N ILE A 94 1.87 -4.29 -4.85
CA ILE A 94 1.14 -4.69 -3.64
C ILE A 94 1.85 -5.94 -3.11
N LYS A 95 2.43 -5.82 -1.93
CA LYS A 95 3.10 -6.93 -1.24
C LYS A 95 2.19 -7.46 -0.14
N GLU A 96 1.95 -8.77 -0.15
CA GLU A 96 1.40 -9.45 1.01
C GLU A 96 2.47 -9.56 2.10
N ILE A 97 2.13 -9.12 3.31
CA ILE A 97 3.04 -9.04 4.46
C ILE A 97 2.45 -9.77 5.66
N SER A 98 3.27 -10.14 6.64
CA SER A 98 2.78 -10.78 7.86
C SER A 98 2.25 -9.77 8.89
N SER A 99 1.62 -10.24 9.96
CA SER A 99 1.24 -9.40 11.10
C SER A 99 2.44 -8.75 11.80
N GLU A 100 3.58 -9.45 11.83
CA GLU A 100 4.85 -8.97 12.38
C GLU A 100 5.41 -7.84 11.50
N ASP A 101 5.43 -8.04 10.18
CA ASP A 101 5.83 -7.00 9.22
C ASP A 101 4.98 -5.73 9.39
N VAL A 102 3.67 -5.86 9.65
CA VAL A 102 2.80 -4.71 9.93
C VAL A 102 3.22 -3.97 11.20
N ALA A 103 3.57 -4.70 12.27
CA ALA A 103 4.05 -4.10 13.50
C ALA A 103 5.39 -3.38 13.28
N ASP A 104 6.30 -3.98 12.52
CA ASP A 104 7.60 -3.40 12.17
C ASP A 104 7.43 -2.11 11.35
N VAL A 105 6.63 -2.16 10.27
CA VAL A 105 6.32 -0.97 9.46
C VAL A 105 5.68 0.11 10.31
N HIS A 106 4.74 -0.24 11.19
CA HIS A 106 4.08 0.72 12.09
C HIS A 106 5.07 1.36 13.07
N SER A 107 6.02 0.60 13.61
CA SER A 107 7.05 1.12 14.52
C SER A 107 8.03 2.08 13.82
N LEU A 108 8.33 1.82 12.55
CA LEU A 108 9.23 2.63 11.72
C LEU A 108 8.54 3.85 11.12
N LEU A 109 7.21 3.83 10.96
CA LEU A 109 6.46 4.77 10.12
C LEU A 109 6.72 6.25 10.46
N SER A 110 6.86 6.59 11.75
CA SER A 110 7.15 7.96 12.18
C SER A 110 8.53 8.44 11.72
N HIS A 111 9.55 7.62 11.91
CA HIS A 111 10.92 7.91 11.47
C HIS A 111 11.03 7.93 9.94
N TYR A 112 10.36 6.99 9.27
CA TYR A 112 10.30 6.93 7.82
C TYR A 112 9.64 8.19 7.23
N HIS A 113 8.50 8.61 7.77
CA HIS A 113 7.82 9.84 7.34
C HIS A 113 8.72 11.07 7.52
N GLN A 114 9.37 11.22 8.68
CA GLN A 114 10.31 12.33 8.92
C GLN A 114 11.48 12.33 7.94
N TYR A 115 12.01 11.15 7.60
CA TYR A 115 13.06 11.02 6.60
C TYR A 115 12.57 11.45 5.21
N VAL A 116 11.40 10.99 4.78
CA VAL A 116 10.76 11.37 3.50
C VAL A 116 10.52 12.88 3.41
N VAL A 117 10.11 13.52 4.51
CA VAL A 117 9.96 14.98 4.61
C VAL A 117 11.31 15.67 4.36
N LYS A 118 12.37 15.22 5.05
CA LYS A 118 13.70 15.82 4.98
C LYS A 118 14.38 15.66 3.62
N CYS A 119 14.19 14.53 2.95
CA CYS A 119 14.76 14.28 1.63
C CYS A 119 13.84 14.72 0.47
N HIS A 120 12.71 15.37 0.77
CA HIS A 120 11.72 15.80 -0.22
C HIS A 120 11.24 14.66 -1.13
N GLY A 121 11.04 13.46 -0.57
CA GLY A 121 10.61 12.27 -1.32
C GLY A 121 11.68 11.62 -2.20
N ASN A 122 12.88 12.22 -2.31
CA ASN A 122 13.97 11.69 -3.13
C ASN A 122 14.77 10.64 -2.37
N THR A 123 14.38 9.37 -2.51
CA THR A 123 15.04 8.25 -1.83
C THR A 123 15.01 6.97 -2.66
N LEU A 124 15.97 6.08 -2.39
CA LEU A 124 16.00 4.71 -2.90
C LEU A 124 15.22 3.73 -2.00
N LEU A 125 14.77 4.16 -0.82
CA LEU A 125 13.91 3.34 0.01
C LEU A 125 12.58 3.07 -0.70
N PRO A 126 11.92 1.93 -0.40
CA PRO A 126 10.57 1.68 -0.90
C PRO A 126 9.65 2.86 -0.55
N GLN A 127 8.89 3.33 -1.53
CA GLN A 127 7.94 4.43 -1.34
C GLN A 127 6.62 3.84 -0.87
N PHE A 128 6.34 3.86 0.44
CA PHE A 128 5.12 3.29 1.01
C PHE A 128 3.92 4.22 0.81
N LEU A 129 2.82 3.69 0.30
CA LEU A 129 1.66 4.46 -0.18
C LEU A 129 0.35 4.09 0.50
N GLY A 130 0.29 2.92 1.13
CA GLY A 130 -0.86 2.47 1.90
C GLY A 130 -0.58 1.13 2.58
N MET A 131 -1.22 0.91 3.72
CA MET A 131 -1.15 -0.35 4.46
C MET A 131 -2.55 -0.76 4.89
N TYR A 132 -2.92 -1.99 4.54
CA TYR A 132 -4.28 -2.48 4.63
C TYR A 132 -4.35 -3.86 5.27
N ARG A 133 -5.49 -4.15 5.89
CA ARG A 133 -5.88 -5.50 6.28
C ARG A 133 -7.26 -5.82 5.71
N LEU A 134 -7.33 -6.90 4.95
CA LEU A 134 -8.56 -7.49 4.48
C LEU A 134 -8.89 -8.69 5.37
N SER A 135 -10.13 -8.80 5.82
CA SER A 135 -10.62 -10.00 6.50
C SER A 135 -11.80 -10.56 5.72
N VAL A 136 -11.68 -11.77 5.18
CA VAL A 136 -12.73 -12.52 4.47
C VAL A 136 -12.92 -13.83 5.20
N ASP A 137 -14.15 -14.17 5.57
CA ASP A 137 -14.48 -15.42 6.27
C ASP A 137 -13.59 -15.71 7.52
N SER A 138 -13.16 -14.64 8.19
CA SER A 138 -12.27 -14.64 9.36
C SER A 138 -10.78 -14.90 9.08
N GLU A 139 -10.41 -15.13 7.83
CA GLU A 139 -9.00 -15.12 7.41
C GLU A 139 -8.54 -13.68 7.19
N GLU A 140 -7.37 -13.32 7.73
CA GLU A 140 -6.80 -11.97 7.62
C GLU A 140 -5.61 -11.96 6.68
N THR A 141 -5.65 -11.09 5.67
CA THR A 141 -4.56 -10.81 4.75
C THR A 141 -4.09 -9.37 4.92
N TYR A 142 -2.79 -9.16 5.04
CA TYR A 142 -2.19 -7.84 5.20
C TYR A 142 -1.44 -7.44 3.94
N MET A 143 -1.63 -6.20 3.51
CA MET A 143 -1.11 -5.69 2.25
C MET A 143 -0.40 -4.37 2.45
N LEU A 144 0.80 -4.26 1.89
CA LEU A 144 1.57 -3.03 1.80
C LEU A 144 1.67 -2.60 0.33
N VAL A 145 1.19 -1.40 0.02
CA VAL A 145 1.26 -0.84 -1.33
C VAL A 145 2.45 0.11 -1.42
N MET A 146 3.25 -0.05 -2.46
CA MET A 146 4.42 0.75 -2.72
C MET A 146 4.55 1.11 -4.20
N ARG A 147 5.31 2.17 -4.53
CA ARG A 147 5.61 2.50 -5.93
C ARG A 147 6.44 1.37 -6.57
N ASN A 148 6.13 1.03 -7.82
CA ASN A 148 6.98 0.15 -8.60
C ASN A 148 8.31 0.85 -8.94
N VAL A 149 9.44 0.19 -8.63
CA VAL A 149 10.78 0.69 -8.96
C VAL A 149 11.05 0.58 -10.46
N PHE A 150 10.40 -0.37 -11.13
CA PHE A 150 10.53 -0.56 -12.57
C PHE A 150 9.65 0.44 -13.33
N SER A 151 10.14 0.85 -14.50
CA SER A 151 9.36 1.71 -15.39
C SER A 151 8.08 1.01 -15.84
N HIS A 152 6.94 1.71 -15.72
CA HIS A 152 5.66 1.23 -16.26
C HIS A 152 5.64 1.18 -17.81
N ARG A 153 6.62 1.80 -18.49
CA ARG A 153 6.70 1.88 -19.97
C ARG A 153 7.79 1.03 -20.59
N LEU A 154 8.85 0.73 -19.85
CA LEU A 154 10.05 0.07 -20.40
C LEU A 154 10.13 -1.37 -19.91
N ALA A 155 10.35 -2.29 -20.85
CA ALA A 155 10.54 -3.70 -20.52
C ALA A 155 11.85 -3.89 -19.74
N VAL A 156 11.75 -4.57 -18.61
CA VAL A 156 12.92 -4.97 -17.80
C VAL A 156 13.44 -6.29 -18.35
N HIS A 157 14.63 -6.26 -18.95
CA HIS A 157 15.23 -7.45 -19.55
C HIS A 157 15.97 -8.34 -18.53
N ARG A 158 16.46 -7.75 -17.43
CA ARG A 158 17.20 -8.43 -16.37
C ARG A 158 16.88 -7.80 -15.01
N LYS A 159 16.71 -8.64 -13.99
CA LYS A 159 16.46 -8.25 -12.59
C LYS A 159 17.55 -8.91 -11.72
N TYR A 160 18.12 -8.16 -10.78
CA TYR A 160 19.12 -8.64 -9.83
C TYR A 160 18.73 -8.22 -8.40
N ASP A 161 18.76 -9.15 -7.45
CA ASP A 161 18.67 -8.86 -6.01
C ASP A 161 20.08 -8.84 -5.44
N LEU A 162 20.60 -7.64 -5.15
CA LEU A 162 21.97 -7.47 -4.66
C LEU A 162 21.98 -7.47 -3.14
N LYS A 163 22.54 -8.52 -2.55
CA LYS A 163 22.82 -8.61 -1.11
C LYS A 163 24.32 -8.77 -0.91
N ALA A 164 24.94 -7.81 -0.25
CA ALA A 164 26.33 -7.92 0.17
C ALA A 164 26.38 -8.81 1.42
N THR A 165 26.37 -10.13 1.25
CA THR A 165 26.71 -11.06 2.33
C THR A 165 28.20 -11.33 2.25
N ALA A 166 28.99 -10.65 3.09
CA ALA A 166 30.36 -11.08 3.35
C ALA A 166 30.27 -12.35 4.22
N SER A 167 30.48 -13.51 3.62
CA SER A 167 30.81 -14.71 4.38
C SER A 167 32.24 -14.56 4.88
N SER A 168 32.39 -14.10 6.13
CA SER A 168 33.63 -14.22 6.91
C SER A 168 33.67 -15.55 7.64
#